data_AF-N1ZWI2-F1
#
_entry.id   AF-N1ZWI2-F1
#
_cell.length_a   1.000
_cell.length_b   1.000
_cell.length_c   1.000
_cell.angle_alpha   90.00
_cell.angle_beta   90.00
_cell.angle_gamma   90.00
#
_symmetry.space_group_name_H-M   'P 1'
#
loop_
_entity.id
_entity.type
_entity.pdbx_description
1 polymer ?
#
loop_
_entity_poly.entity_id
_entity_poly.type
_entity_poly.pdbx_seq_one_letter_code
_entity_poly.pdbx_strand_id
1 'polypeptide(L)'
;MESVLQRYQKIQSFEKEEQIRIIEISLNYLFNYDKRVQNNNTKLIFEMIKALPPIPDFTSYKLVGTYFKARFDGNLDKMHTIKNALKFSGYENMSEKMD
;
A
#
# COMPACT_ATOMS: atom_id res chain seq x y z
N MET A 1 -8.88 -7.63 -12.31
CA MET A 1 -8.34 -7.03 -11.07
C MET A 1 -9.44 -6.29 -10.32
N GLU A 2 -10.12 -5.35 -10.95
CA GLU A 2 -11.18 -4.56 -10.30
C GLU A 2 -12.27 -5.39 -9.60
N SER A 3 -12.82 -6.41 -10.27
CA SER A 3 -13.79 -7.35 -9.70
C SER A 3 -13.25 -8.13 -8.48
N VAL A 4 -11.94 -8.36 -8.45
CA VAL A 4 -11.26 -9.03 -7.33
C VAL A 4 -11.13 -8.07 -6.15
N LEU A 5 -10.70 -6.83 -6.39
CA LEU A 5 -10.54 -5.81 -5.35
C LEU A 5 -11.90 -5.44 -4.72
N GLN A 6 -12.97 -5.39 -5.51
CA GLN A 6 -14.33 -5.17 -5.01
C GLN A 6 -14.77 -6.23 -3.98
N ARG A 7 -14.42 -7.51 -4.20
CA ARG A 7 -14.73 -8.60 -3.26
C ARG A 7 -14.06 -8.40 -1.90
N TYR A 8 -12.89 -7.76 -1.88
CA TYR A 8 -12.08 -7.57 -0.67
C TYR A 8 -12.25 -6.20 -0.01
N GLN A 9 -13.22 -5.37 -0.43
CA GLN A 9 -13.47 -4.06 0.19
C GLN A 9 -13.77 -4.16 1.70
N LYS A 10 -14.36 -5.26 2.17
CA LYS A 10 -14.53 -5.55 3.60
C LYS A 10 -13.34 -6.31 4.18
N ILE A 11 -12.11 -5.85 3.91
CA ILE A 11 -10.89 -6.60 4.26
C ILE A 11 -10.81 -6.98 5.75
N GLN A 12 -11.35 -6.14 6.63
CA GLN A 12 -11.44 -6.38 8.07
C GLN A 12 -12.33 -7.57 8.49
N SER A 13 -13.16 -8.13 7.60
CA SER A 13 -13.97 -9.32 7.89
C SER A 13 -13.24 -10.64 7.64
N PHE A 14 -12.01 -10.60 7.13
CA PHE A 14 -11.18 -11.78 6.86
C PHE A 14 -10.22 -12.04 8.01
N GLU A 15 -9.67 -13.24 8.08
CA GLU A 15 -8.63 -13.57 9.06
C GLU A 15 -7.35 -12.78 8.79
N LYS A 16 -6.57 -12.50 9.84
CA LYS A 16 -5.37 -11.65 9.75
C LYS A 16 -4.40 -12.10 8.65
N GLU A 17 -4.18 -13.40 8.51
CA GLU A 17 -3.28 -13.93 7.47
C GLU A 17 -3.81 -13.68 6.06
N GLU A 18 -5.12 -13.80 5.85
CA GLU A 18 -5.76 -13.47 4.58
C GLU A 18 -5.65 -11.97 4.28
N GLN A 19 -5.86 -11.12 5.28
CA GLN A 19 -5.66 -9.67 5.15
C GLN A 19 -4.24 -9.36 4.67
N ILE A 20 -3.22 -9.97 5.30
CA ILE A 20 -1.81 -9.81 4.91
C ILE A 20 -1.61 -10.19 3.43
N ARG A 21 -2.07 -11.38 3.03
CA ARG A 21 -1.91 -11.87 1.64
C ARG A 21 -2.60 -10.96 0.63
N ILE A 22 -3.83 -10.52 0.91
CA ILE A 22 -4.57 -9.59 0.04
C ILE A 22 -3.81 -8.28 -0.14
N ILE A 23 -3.24 -7.76 0.95
CA ILE A 23 -2.49 -6.50 0.93
C ILE A 23 -1.15 -6.65 0.21
N GLU A 24 -0.43 -7.75 0.39
CA GLU A 24 0.81 -8.00 -0.35
C GLU A 24 0.57 -8.05 -1.86
N ILE A 25 -0.49 -8.73 -2.31
CA ILE A 25 -0.90 -8.74 -3.71
C ILE A 25 -1.25 -7.32 -4.20
N SER A 26 -1.98 -6.58 -3.37
CA SER A 26 -2.39 -5.20 -3.69
C SER A 26 -1.19 -4.26 -3.80
N LEU A 27 -0.23 -4.34 -2.88
CA LEU A 27 0.99 -3.55 -2.93
C LEU A 27 1.87 -3.95 -4.11
N ASN A 28 2.00 -5.24 -4.40
CA ASN A 28 2.73 -5.70 -5.58
C ASN A 28 2.13 -5.12 -6.87
N TYR A 29 0.79 -5.00 -6.95
CA TYR A 29 0.15 -4.28 -8.06
C TYR A 29 0.63 -2.82 -8.14
N LEU A 30 0.69 -2.09 -7.01
CA LEU A 30 1.16 -0.70 -6.99
C LEU A 30 2.63 -0.57 -7.41
N PHE A 31 3.50 -1.49 -6.97
CA PHE A 31 4.92 -1.50 -7.38
C PHE A 31 5.09 -1.66 -8.89
N ASN A 32 4.31 -2.54 -9.51
CA ASN A 32 4.39 -2.81 -10.95
C ASN A 32 3.51 -1.87 -11.79
N TYR A 33 2.79 -0.94 -11.17
CA TYR A 33 1.93 -0.01 -11.87
C TYR A 33 2.76 1.19 -12.37
N ASP A 34 3.15 1.13 -13.64
CA ASP A 34 4.07 2.10 -14.26
C ASP A 34 3.45 3.49 -14.48
N LYS A 35 2.10 3.61 -14.49
CA LYS A 35 1.47 4.91 -14.73
C LYS A 35 1.55 5.77 -13.47
N ARG A 36 1.86 7.06 -13.62
CA ARG A 36 1.88 8.06 -12.52
C ARG A 36 0.50 8.64 -12.18
N VAL A 37 -0.58 8.06 -12.71
CA VAL A 37 -1.95 8.56 -12.54
C VAL A 37 -2.82 7.48 -11.91
N GLN A 38 -3.61 7.85 -10.91
CA GLN A 38 -4.52 6.92 -10.26
C GLN A 38 -5.59 6.41 -11.24
N ASN A 39 -5.88 5.12 -11.17
CA ASN A 39 -7.07 4.49 -11.76
C ASN A 39 -7.99 3.92 -10.67
N ASN A 40 -9.11 3.32 -11.07
CA ASN A 40 -10.06 2.76 -10.12
C ASN A 40 -9.43 1.68 -9.21
N ASN A 41 -8.56 0.82 -9.77
CA ASN A 41 -7.86 -0.21 -8.99
C ASN A 41 -6.98 0.40 -7.89
N THR A 42 -6.16 1.41 -8.21
CA THR A 42 -5.30 2.07 -7.22
C THR A 42 -6.11 2.72 -6.10
N LYS A 43 -7.26 3.33 -6.43
CA LYS A 43 -8.17 3.92 -5.44
C LYS A 43 -8.73 2.87 -4.49
N LEU A 44 -9.24 1.76 -5.03
CA LEU A 44 -9.74 0.62 -4.24
C LEU A 44 -8.65 0.05 -3.33
N ILE A 45 -7.42 -0.07 -3.83
CA ILE A 45 -6.27 -0.53 -3.02
C ILE A 45 -6.01 0.43 -1.85
N PHE A 46 -6.00 1.75 -2.09
CA PHE A 46 -5.81 2.72 -1.00
C PHE A 46 -6.93 2.68 0.04
N GLU A 47 -8.17 2.47 -0.39
CA GLU A 47 -9.30 2.29 0.53
C GLU A 47 -9.15 1.03 1.39
N MET A 48 -8.75 -0.10 0.79
CA MET A 48 -8.50 -1.34 1.54
C MET A 48 -7.37 -1.19 2.55
N ILE A 49 -6.24 -0.58 2.17
CA ILE A 49 -5.11 -0.34 3.08
C ILE A 49 -5.53 0.56 4.24
N LYS A 50 -6.36 1.58 3.97
CA LYS A 50 -6.91 2.47 5.00
C LYS A 50 -7.84 1.72 5.96
N ALA A 51 -8.59 0.73 5.48
CA ALA A 51 -9.52 -0.07 6.26
C ALA A 51 -8.86 -1.15 7.13
N LEU A 52 -7.54 -1.38 7.00
CA LEU A 52 -6.82 -2.34 7.84
C LEU A 52 -6.91 -1.96 9.34
N PRO A 53 -6.97 -2.95 10.24
CA PRO A 53 -6.94 -2.73 11.67
C PRO A 53 -5.74 -1.88 12.13
N PRO A 54 -5.87 -1.04 13.18
CA PRO A 54 -4.79 -0.22 13.71
C PRO A 54 -3.87 -1.02 14.64
N ILE A 55 -3.33 -2.14 14.17
CA ILE A 55 -2.39 -2.98 14.93
C ILE A 55 -0.96 -2.87 14.37
N PRO A 56 0.08 -3.09 15.20
CA PRO A 56 1.49 -2.92 14.80
C PRO A 56 1.85 -3.64 13.51
N ASP A 57 1.36 -4.87 13.33
CA ASP A 57 1.65 -5.74 12.19
C ASP A 57 1.23 -5.14 10.84
N PHE A 58 0.23 -4.24 10.82
CA PHE A 58 -0.20 -3.57 9.59
C PHE A 58 0.52 -2.24 9.30
N THR A 59 1.41 -1.80 10.20
CA THR A 59 2.05 -0.48 10.09
C THR A 59 2.90 -0.35 8.85
N SER A 60 3.73 -1.35 8.55
CA SER A 60 4.60 -1.35 7.36
C SER A 60 3.77 -1.27 6.08
N TYR A 61 2.73 -2.09 5.96
CA TYR A 61 1.82 -2.08 4.81
C TYR A 61 1.10 -0.73 4.64
N LYS A 62 0.65 -0.10 5.73
CA LYS A 62 0.05 1.24 5.71
C LYS A 62 1.04 2.31 5.26
N LEU A 63 2.29 2.25 5.73
CA LEU A 63 3.35 3.16 5.30
C LEU A 63 3.62 3.03 3.80
N VAL A 64 3.76 1.80 3.29
CA VAL A 64 3.94 1.54 1.86
C VAL A 64 2.76 2.05 1.03
N GLY A 65 1.52 1.81 1.47
CA GLY A 65 0.34 2.37 0.81
C GLY A 65 0.34 3.90 0.79
N THR A 66 0.79 4.53 1.89
CA THR A 66 0.90 6.00 1.99
C THR A 66 2.00 6.54 1.07
N TYR A 67 3.11 5.82 0.93
CA TYR A 67 4.17 6.14 -0.04
C TYR A 67 3.61 6.23 -1.45
N PHE A 68 2.94 5.17 -1.90
CA PHE A 68 2.36 5.14 -3.24
C PHE A 68 1.30 6.23 -3.43
N LYS A 69 0.42 6.43 -2.45
CA LYS A 69 -0.57 7.50 -2.50
C LYS A 69 0.08 8.87 -2.69
N ALA A 70 1.12 9.17 -1.91
CA ALA A 70 1.87 10.42 -2.06
C ALA A 70 2.53 10.56 -3.44
N ARG A 71 3.09 9.47 -3.98
CA ARG A 71 3.64 9.41 -5.35
C ARG A 71 2.59 9.75 -6.41
N PHE A 72 1.40 9.17 -6.32
CA PHE A 72 0.30 9.44 -7.27
C PHE A 72 -0.30 10.84 -7.11
N ASP A 73 -0.33 11.36 -5.89
CA ASP A 73 -0.81 12.72 -5.60
C ASP A 73 0.25 13.80 -5.96
N GLY A 74 1.44 13.40 -6.43
CA GLY A 74 2.54 14.31 -6.77
C GLY A 74 3.23 14.94 -5.56
N ASN A 75 2.96 14.45 -4.35
CA ASN A 75 3.54 14.97 -3.12
C ASN A 75 4.90 14.29 -2.84
N LEU A 76 5.94 14.79 -3.51
CA LEU A 76 7.29 14.23 -3.47
C LEU A 76 7.93 14.31 -2.07
N ASP A 77 7.71 15.40 -1.33
CA ASP A 77 8.27 15.55 0.02
C ASP A 77 7.75 14.49 0.97
N LYS A 78 6.43 14.26 0.96
CA LYS A 78 5.80 13.21 1.75
C LYS A 78 6.25 11.82 1.31
N MET A 79 6.34 11.60 0.00
CA MET A 79 6.84 10.36 -0.59
C MET A 79 8.26 10.04 -0.09
N HIS A 80 9.19 10.98 -0.18
CA HIS A 80 10.57 10.82 0.30
C HIS A 80 10.65 10.64 1.83
N THR A 81 9.84 11.38 2.58
CA THR A 81 9.76 11.24 4.05
C THR A 81 9.38 9.82 4.45
N ILE A 82 8.36 9.26 3.81
CA ILE A 82 7.90 7.88 4.11
C ILE A 82 8.94 6.85 3.69
N LYS A 83 9.56 7.03 2.52
CA LYS A 83 10.64 6.16 2.06
C LYS A 83 11.80 6.11 3.05
N ASN A 84 12.24 7.28 3.54
CA ASN A 84 13.30 7.38 4.53
C ASN A 84 12.90 6.77 5.88
N ALA A 85 11.65 6.92 6.31
CA ALA A 85 11.15 6.28 7.52
C ALA A 85 11.16 4.75 7.41
N LEU A 86 10.78 4.19 6.26
CA LEU A 86 10.86 2.76 5.98
C LEU A 86 12.32 2.27 6.03
N LYS A 87 13.24 3.00 5.40
CA LYS A 87 14.68 2.71 5.46
C LYS A 87 15.21 2.69 6.90
N PHE A 88 14.94 3.74 7.67
CA PHE A 88 15.38 3.85 9.06
C PHE A 88 14.80 2.75 9.96
N SER A 89 13.60 2.27 9.66
CA SER A 89 12.91 1.23 10.44
C SER A 89 13.34 -0.21 10.11
N GLY A 90 14.41 -0.39 9.31
CA GLY A 90 14.91 -1.71 8.93
C GLY A 90 14.26 -2.32 7.68
N TYR A 91 13.41 -1.59 6.97
CA TYR A 91 12.81 -2.02 5.70
C TYR A 91 13.61 -1.55 4.47
N GLU A 92 14.94 -1.57 4.56
CA GLU A 92 15.84 -1.03 3.52
C GLU A 92 15.60 -1.66 2.14
N ASN A 93 15.55 -3.00 2.05
CA ASN A 93 15.27 -3.72 0.80
C ASN A 93 13.94 -3.31 0.14
N MET A 94 12.94 -2.93 0.94
CA MET A 94 11.65 -2.47 0.43
C MET A 94 11.73 -1.02 -0.03
N SER A 95 12.43 -0.17 0.72
CA SER A 95 12.71 1.22 0.35
C SER A 95 13.51 1.33 -0.96
N GLU A 96 14.48 0.45 -1.20
CA GLU A 96 15.27 0.47 -2.45
C GLU A 96 14.43 0.15 -3.69
N LYS A 97 13.43 -0.72 -3.57
CA LYS A 97 12.49 -1.03 -4.67
C LYS A 97 11.51 0.10 -5.00
N MET A 98 11.54 1.19 -4.24
CA MET A 98 10.63 2.32 -4.40
C MET A 98 11.19 3.45 -5.27
N ASP A 99 12.46 3.39 -5.66
CA ASP A 99 13.08 4.29 -6.65
C ASP A 99 12.65 3.97 -8.09
#